data_AF-A0A968Z0P2-F1
#
_entry.id   AF-A0A968Z0P2-F1
#
_cell.length_a   1.000
_cell.length_b   1.000
_cell.length_c   1.000
_cell.angle_alpha   90.00
_cell.angle_beta   90.00
_cell.angle_gamma   90.00
#
_symmetry.space_group_name_H-M   'P 1'
#
loop_
_entity.id
_entity.type
_entity.pdbx_description
1 polymer ?
#
loop_
_entity_poly.entity_id
_entity_poly.type
_entity_poly.pdbx_seq_one_letter_code
_entity_poly.pdbx_strand_id
1 'polypeptide(L)'
;MLWFQEASQNQGMYFKECDVLSLHQPLLKILERGIKEGHFRPLKPFLALTHILSVCLFYFTVHENWKHLTPDIDRLSPEAIEEHIEEAIAFIMAGVKRA
;
A
#
# COMPACT_ATOMS: atom_id res chain seq x y z
N MET A 1 12.78 4.03 0.86
CA MET A 1 13.63 5.23 1.04
C MET A 1 13.82 6.08 -0.23
N LEU A 2 13.85 5.49 -1.44
CA LEU A 2 14.09 6.24 -2.68
C LEU A 2 13.11 7.41 -2.93
N TRP A 3 11.81 7.24 -2.65
CA TRP A 3 10.83 8.32 -2.85
C TRP A 3 11.00 9.49 -1.85
N PHE A 4 11.47 9.21 -0.64
CA PHE A 4 11.78 10.26 0.32
C PHE A 4 12.99 11.08 -0.14
N GLN A 5 14.02 10.40 -0.64
CA GLN A 5 15.19 11.04 -1.22
C GLN A 5 14.83 11.85 -2.47
N GLU A 6 13.95 11.33 -3.34
CA GLU A 6 13.44 12.07 -4.50
C GLU A 6 12.76 13.39 -4.10
N ALA A 7 11.86 13.34 -3.11
CA ALA A 7 11.20 14.54 -2.62
C ALA A 7 12.20 15.52 -1.94
N SER A 8 13.14 14.99 -1.17
CA SER A 8 14.08 15.81 -0.39
C SER A 8 15.24 16.39 -1.20
N GLN A 9 15.76 15.66 -2.19
CA GLN A 9 16.97 16.02 -2.93
C GLN A 9 16.63 16.58 -4.31
N ASN A 10 15.65 15.99 -5.00
CA ASN A 10 15.26 16.37 -6.36
C ASN A 10 13.96 17.18 -6.41
N GLN A 11 13.36 17.49 -5.25
CA GLN A 11 12.11 18.25 -5.14
C GLN A 11 10.95 17.66 -5.96
N GLY A 12 10.96 16.34 -6.16
CA GLY A 12 9.97 15.62 -6.94
C GLY A 12 10.04 15.88 -8.45
N MET A 13 11.16 16.37 -8.97
CA MET A 13 11.38 16.60 -10.41
C MET A 13 11.09 15.32 -11.22
N TYR A 14 11.69 14.21 -10.84
CA TYR A 14 11.51 12.94 -11.56
C TYR A 14 10.18 12.28 -11.21
N PHE A 15 9.68 12.49 -10.00
CA PHE A 15 8.36 11.97 -9.60
C PHE A 15 7.23 12.51 -10.51
N LYS A 16 7.35 13.75 -10.99
CA LYS A 16 6.41 14.34 -11.96
C LYS A 16 6.44 13.66 -13.33
N GLU A 17 7.59 13.11 -13.72
CA GLU A 17 7.75 12.40 -14.99
C GLU A 17 7.19 10.97 -14.92
N CYS A 18 7.09 10.39 -13.72
CA CYS A 18 6.71 8.99 -13.54
C CYS A 18 5.20 8.69 -13.61
N ASP A 19 4.32 9.68 -13.84
CA ASP A 19 2.85 9.56 -13.87
C ASP A 19 2.29 8.50 -12.88
N VAL A 20 2.80 8.54 -11.64
CA VAL A 20 2.53 7.50 -10.64
C VAL A 20 1.03 7.39 -10.33
N LEU A 21 0.30 8.49 -10.52
CA LEU A 21 -1.14 8.53 -10.30
C LEU A 21 -1.90 7.64 -11.31
N SER A 22 -1.45 7.54 -12.56
CA SER A 22 -2.13 6.70 -13.55
C SER A 22 -2.02 5.21 -13.23
N LEU A 23 -0.92 4.78 -12.60
CA LEU A 23 -0.74 3.41 -12.10
C LEU A 23 -1.83 3.02 -11.10
N HIS A 24 -2.31 3.98 -10.31
CA HIS A 24 -3.28 3.74 -9.25
C HIS A 24 -4.72 4.10 -9.63
N GLN A 25 -4.92 4.69 -10.80
CA GLN A 25 -6.24 5.09 -11.30
C GLN A 25 -7.25 3.91 -11.37
N PRO A 26 -6.86 2.68 -11.80
CA PRO A 26 -7.78 1.55 -11.80
C PRO A 26 -8.29 1.20 -10.39
N LEU A 27 -7.40 1.21 -9.39
CA LEU A 27 -7.76 0.95 -7.99
C LEU A 27 -8.69 2.03 -7.44
N LEU A 28 -8.42 3.30 -7.76
CA LEU A 28 -9.28 4.41 -7.35
C LEU A 28 -10.70 4.25 -7.90
N LYS A 29 -10.83 3.90 -9.19
CA LYS A 29 -12.13 3.64 -9.83
C LYS A 29 -12.89 2.47 -9.18
N ILE A 30 -12.17 1.42 -8.74
CA ILE A 30 -12.78 0.28 -8.03
C ILE A 30 -13.34 0.73 -6.68
N LEU A 31 -12.59 1.53 -5.92
CA LEU A 31 -13.04 2.05 -4.63
C LEU A 31 -14.27 2.95 -4.80
N GLU A 32 -14.22 3.88 -5.74
CA GLU A 32 -15.35 4.78 -6.06
C GLU A 32 -16.60 4.00 -6.45
N ARG A 33 -16.45 2.99 -7.33
CA ARG A 33 -17.56 2.13 -7.73
C ARG A 33 -18.14 1.36 -6.55
N GLY A 34 -17.29 0.72 -5.74
CA GLY A 34 -17.75 -0.06 -4.58
C GLY A 34 -18.45 0.80 -3.52
N ILE A 35 -18.04 2.06 -3.35
CA ILE A 35 -18.75 3.03 -2.49
C ILE A 35 -20.11 3.38 -3.10
N LYS A 36 -20.15 3.70 -4.41
CA LYS A 36 -21.40 4.08 -5.12
C LYS A 36 -22.44 2.96 -5.11
N GLU A 37 -22.01 1.71 -5.26
CA GLU A 37 -22.87 0.52 -5.26
C GLU A 37 -23.21 0.03 -3.84
N GLY A 38 -22.61 0.64 -2.81
CA GLY A 38 -22.87 0.30 -1.41
C GLY A 38 -22.18 -0.96 -0.90
N HIS A 39 -21.26 -1.55 -1.68
CA HIS A 39 -20.42 -2.67 -1.27
C HIS A 39 -19.36 -2.27 -0.24
N PHE A 40 -18.83 -1.06 -0.36
CA PHE A 40 -17.90 -0.47 0.61
C PHE A 40 -18.61 0.57 1.46
N ARG A 41 -18.18 0.72 2.72
CA ARG A 41 -18.70 1.79 3.59
C ARG A 41 -18.33 3.17 3.01
N PRO A 42 -18.99 4.26 3.44
CA PRO A 42 -18.58 5.60 3.04
C PRO A 42 -17.13 5.89 3.49
N LEU A 43 -16.23 6.13 2.52
CA LEU A 43 -14.83 6.49 2.73
C LEU A 43 -14.38 7.52 1.69
N LYS A 44 -13.31 8.24 2.00
CA LYS A 44 -12.60 9.09 1.02
C LYS A 44 -11.73 8.19 0.13
N PRO A 45 -12.02 8.04 -1.18
CA PRO A 45 -11.38 7.03 -2.03
C PRO A 45 -9.85 7.16 -2.08
N PHE A 46 -9.33 8.38 -2.22
CA PHE A 46 -7.90 8.60 -2.30
C PHE A 46 -7.16 8.21 -1.01
N LEU A 47 -7.73 8.52 0.17
CA LEU A 47 -7.12 8.10 1.44
C LEU A 47 -7.17 6.58 1.62
N ALA A 48 -8.27 5.93 1.22
CA ALA A 48 -8.37 4.48 1.26
C ALA A 48 -7.33 3.82 0.35
N LEU A 49 -7.13 4.36 -0.86
CA LEU A 49 -6.05 3.95 -1.75
C LEU A 49 -4.67 4.11 -1.08
N THR A 50 -4.39 5.26 -0.47
CA THR A 50 -3.11 5.50 0.24
C THR A 50 -2.87 4.47 1.34
N HIS A 51 -3.89 4.14 2.13
CA HIS A 51 -3.77 3.13 3.19
C HIS A 51 -3.52 1.73 2.64
N ILE A 52 -4.25 1.33 1.59
CA ILE A 52 -4.05 0.04 0.90
C ILE A 52 -2.60 -0.06 0.40
N LEU A 53 -2.13 0.95 -0.33
CA LEU A 53 -0.75 0.98 -0.81
C LEU A 53 0.26 0.93 0.33
N SER A 54 -0.02 1.63 1.44
CA SER A 54 0.88 1.62 2.60
C SER A 54 0.99 0.22 3.22
N VAL A 55 -0.12 -0.50 3.39
CA VAL A 55 -0.12 -1.89 3.89
C VAL A 55 0.71 -2.79 2.97
N CYS A 56 0.49 -2.70 1.65
CA CYS A 56 1.19 -3.56 0.69
C CYS A 56 2.67 -3.22 0.52
N LEU A 57 3.05 -1.94 0.61
CA LEU A 57 4.41 -1.50 0.31
C LEU A 57 5.32 -1.46 1.54
N PHE A 58 4.76 -1.15 2.71
CA PHE A 58 5.58 -0.89 3.89
C PHE A 58 6.36 -2.13 4.32
N TYR A 59 5.73 -3.31 4.31
CA TYR A 59 6.34 -4.59 4.66
C TYR A 59 7.68 -4.82 3.95
N PHE A 60 7.70 -4.59 2.63
CA PHE A 60 8.92 -4.72 1.83
C PHE A 60 9.87 -3.54 1.99
N THR A 61 9.34 -2.33 2.15
CA THR A 61 10.14 -1.11 2.25
C THR A 61 11.03 -1.09 3.49
N VAL A 62 10.57 -1.70 4.60
CA VAL A 62 11.33 -1.74 5.86
C VAL A 62 12.00 -3.08 6.12
N HIS A 63 11.90 -4.05 5.21
CA HIS A 63 12.45 -5.38 5.41
C HIS A 63 13.95 -5.36 5.78
N GLU A 64 14.76 -4.59 5.07
CA GLU A 64 16.19 -4.45 5.38
C GLU A 64 16.43 -3.85 6.77
N ASN A 65 15.59 -2.91 7.20
CA ASN A 65 15.68 -2.34 8.55
C ASN A 65 15.36 -3.39 9.63
N TRP A 66 14.41 -4.29 9.38
CA TRP A 66 14.06 -5.34 10.33
C TRP A 66 15.16 -6.38 10.54
N LYS A 67 16.06 -6.59 9.57
CA LYS A 67 17.23 -7.47 9.76
C LYS A 67 18.12 -7.00 10.91
N HIS A 68 18.17 -5.70 11.18
CA HIS A 68 18.95 -5.16 12.30
C HIS A 68 18.29 -5.42 13.68
N LEU A 69 16.99 -5.68 13.71
CA LEU A 69 16.24 -5.94 14.95
C LEU A 69 15.99 -7.43 15.17
N THR A 70 15.85 -8.18 14.09
CA THR A 70 15.47 -9.60 14.07
C THR A 70 16.19 -10.32 12.91
N PRO A 71 17.51 -10.49 13.01
CA PRO A 71 18.34 -11.01 11.91
C PRO A 71 18.01 -12.45 11.53
N ASP A 72 17.51 -13.25 12.48
CA ASP A 72 17.25 -14.68 12.28
C ASP A 72 15.90 -14.98 11.60
N ILE A 73 15.09 -13.95 11.33
CA ILE A 73 13.76 -14.10 10.73
C ILE A 73 13.81 -13.73 9.25
N ASP A 74 13.66 -14.72 8.38
CA ASP A 74 13.49 -14.48 6.94
C ASP A 74 12.04 -14.09 6.60
N ARG A 75 11.80 -12.79 6.56
CA ARG A 75 10.49 -12.20 6.22
C ARG A 75 10.17 -12.19 4.73
N LEU A 76 11.14 -12.52 3.87
CA LEU A 76 10.91 -12.67 2.43
C LEU A 76 10.87 -14.14 2.01
N SER A 77 10.89 -15.06 2.97
CA SER A 77 10.53 -16.45 2.71
C SER A 77 9.13 -16.52 2.07
N PRO A 78 8.90 -17.47 1.14
CA PRO A 78 7.59 -17.64 0.51
C PRO A 78 6.44 -17.74 1.52
N GLU A 79 6.67 -18.43 2.64
CA GLU A 79 5.69 -18.63 3.70
C GLU A 79 5.32 -17.32 4.41
N ALA A 80 6.31 -16.49 4.77
CA ALA A 80 6.06 -15.20 5.42
C ALA A 80 5.40 -14.20 4.47
N ILE A 81 5.71 -14.28 3.17
CA ILE A 81 5.04 -13.45 2.16
C ILE A 81 3.57 -13.86 2.02
N GLU A 82 3.27 -15.16 1.97
CA GLU A 82 1.89 -15.64 1.90
C GLU A 82 1.09 -15.22 3.13
N GLU A 83 1.66 -15.39 4.33
CA GLU A 83 1.05 -14.91 5.58
C GLU A 83 0.78 -13.39 5.53
N HIS A 84 1.74 -12.60 5.06
CA HIS A 84 1.55 -11.16 4.89
C HIS A 84 0.40 -10.83 3.90
N ILE A 85 0.30 -11.56 2.79
CA ILE A 85 -0.75 -11.36 1.78
C ILE A 85 -2.13 -11.62 2.40
N GLU A 86 -2.31 -12.77 3.06
CA GLU A 86 -3.59 -13.14 3.67
C GLU A 86 -4.03 -12.14 4.73
N GLU A 87 -3.12 -11.77 5.64
CA GLU A 87 -3.40 -10.80 6.72
C GLU A 87 -3.66 -9.39 6.16
N ALA A 88 -2.91 -8.96 5.13
CA ALA A 88 -3.13 -7.68 4.47
C ALA A 88 -4.53 -7.61 3.82
N ILE A 89 -4.94 -8.68 3.12
CA ILE A 89 -6.28 -8.78 2.52
C ILE A 89 -7.34 -8.71 3.62
N ALA A 90 -7.20 -9.51 4.69
CA ALA A 90 -8.15 -9.52 5.79
C ALA A 90 -8.29 -8.13 6.43
N PHE A 91 -7.17 -7.48 6.73
CA PHE A 91 -7.12 -6.14 7.31
C PHE A 91 -7.79 -5.08 6.41
N ILE A 92 -7.44 -5.07 5.12
CA ILE A 92 -8.02 -4.12 4.15
C ILE A 92 -9.52 -4.36 4.01
N MET A 93 -9.94 -5.61 3.85
CA MET A 93 -11.36 -5.95 3.67
C MET A 93 -12.18 -5.58 4.90
N ALA A 94 -11.68 -5.85 6.11
CA ALA A 94 -12.33 -5.39 7.34
C ALA A 94 -12.43 -3.85 7.41
N GLY A 95 -11.41 -3.16 6.90
CA GLY A 95 -11.36 -1.69 6.86
C GLY A 95 -12.29 -1.04 5.83
N VAL A 96 -12.65 -1.72 4.73
CA VAL A 96 -13.48 -1.13 3.64
C VAL A 96 -14.91 -1.66 3.57
N LYS A 97 -15.17 -2.88 4.07
CA LYS A 97 -16.51 -3.47 4.03
C LYS A 97 -17.51 -2.63 4.82
N ARG A 98 -18.75 -2.64 4.34
CA ARG A 98 -19.89 -2.10 5.09
C ARG A 98 -20.23 -3.06 6.22
N ALA A 99 -20.37 -2.53 7.43
CA ALA A 99 -20.88 -3.26 8.59
C ALA A 99 -22.35 -3.64 8.40
#